data_AF-A0A917ZAN3-F1
#
_entry.id   AF-A0A917ZAN3-F1
#
_cell.length_a   1.000
_cell.length_b   1.000
_cell.length_c   1.000
_cell.angle_alpha   90.00
_cell.angle_beta   90.00
_cell.angle_gamma   90.00
#
_symmetry.space_group_name_H-M   'P 1'
#
loop_
_entity.id
_entity.type
_entity.pdbx_description
1 polymer ?
#
loop_
_entity_poly.entity_id
_entity_poly.type
_entity_poly.pdbx_seq_one_letter_code
_entity_poly.pdbx_strand_id
1 'polypeptide(L)' 'MQPNAMHADRVSAPVPTTASSPVADALRAVEAILLRGGQQTARRNAWAAVCEDRRRARDRREAQTVLDSAPPFIKR' A
#
# COMPACT_ATOMS: atom_id res chain seq x y z
N MET A 1 0.00 36.34 39.98
CA MET A 1 -0.04 34.96 40.51
C MET A 1 -1.48 34.59 40.80
N GLN A 2 -2.16 33.99 39.82
CA GLN A 2 -3.30 33.08 40.00
C GLN A 2 -3.28 32.09 38.81
N PRO A 3 -3.45 30.77 39.06
CA PRO A 3 -3.37 29.72 38.05
C PRO A 3 -4.77 29.33 37.55
N ASN A 4 -4.93 29.12 36.23
CA ASN A 4 -6.16 28.60 35.62
C ASN A 4 -5.81 28.11 34.21
N ALA A 5 -6.22 26.97 33.67
CA ALA A 5 -6.99 25.83 34.13
C ALA A 5 -6.63 24.69 33.16
N MET A 6 -6.47 23.49 33.70
CA MET A 6 -6.94 22.22 33.12
C MET A 6 -6.96 22.13 31.58
N HIS A 7 -5.84 21.68 30.98
CA HIS A 7 -5.97 20.79 29.84
C HIS A 7 -6.58 19.50 30.36
N ALA A 8 -7.89 19.39 30.19
CA ALA A 8 -8.65 18.19 30.47
C ALA A 8 -7.96 17.00 29.82
N ASP A 9 -7.35 16.18 30.67
CA ASP A 9 -7.01 14.81 30.36
C ASP A 9 -8.32 14.16 29.91
N ARG A 10 -8.49 14.02 28.59
CA ARG A 10 -9.59 13.25 28.01
C ARG A 10 -9.33 11.81 28.40
N VAL A 11 -9.80 11.43 29.58
CA VAL A 11 -9.91 10.04 29.98
C VAL A 11 -10.73 9.35 28.90
N SER A 12 -10.04 8.59 28.04
CA SER A 12 -10.68 7.74 27.04
C SER A 12 -11.45 6.69 27.82
N ALA A 13 -12.76 6.90 28.00
CA ALA A 13 -13.60 5.92 28.65
C ALA A 13 -13.46 4.57 27.92
N PRO A 14 -13.34 3.45 28.64
CA PRO A 14 -13.25 2.15 28.00
C PRO A 14 -14.52 1.92 27.17
N VAL A 15 -14.35 1.80 25.86
CA VAL A 15 -15.44 1.46 24.95
C VAL A 15 -15.93 0.07 25.36
N PRO A 16 -17.24 -0.14 25.61
CA PRO A 16 -17.75 -1.46 25.94
C PRO A 16 -17.44 -2.40 24.76
N THR A 17 -16.60 -3.40 25.00
CA THR A 17 -16.38 -4.50 24.06
C THR A 17 -17.65 -5.34 24.06
N THR A 18 -18.55 -5.09 23.11
CA THR A 18 -19.68 -5.98 22.85
C THR A 18 -19.11 -7.36 22.51
N ALA A 19 -19.43 -8.36 23.34
CA ALA A 19 -19.04 -9.75 23.05
C ALA A 19 -19.55 -10.12 21.65
N SER A 20 -18.68 -10.70 20.83
CA SER A 20 -19.03 -11.08 19.47
C SER A 20 -20.11 -12.17 19.51
N SER A 21 -21.13 -12.03 18.68
CA SER A 21 -22.12 -13.08 18.47
C SER A 21 -21.50 -14.18 17.60
N PRO A 22 -21.82 -15.47 17.82
CA PRO A 22 -21.38 -16.57 16.96
C PRO A 22 -21.69 -16.34 15.47
N VAL A 23 -22.79 -15.63 15.17
CA VAL A 23 -23.15 -15.25 13.79
C VAL A 23 -22.17 -14.21 13.24
N ALA A 24 -21.77 -13.22 14.04
CA ALA A 24 -20.80 -12.21 13.63
C ALA A 24 -19.41 -12.83 13.37
N ASP A 25 -19.02 -13.80 14.19
CA ASP A 25 -17.77 -14.54 13.99
C ASP A 25 -17.81 -15.42 12.74
N ALA A 26 -18.93 -16.10 12.49
CA ALA A 26 -19.12 -16.89 11.28
C ALA A 26 -19.04 -16.02 10.01
N LEU A 27 -19.68 -14.86 10.01
CA LEU A 27 -19.62 -13.91 8.89
C LEU A 27 -18.19 -13.39 8.67
N ARG A 28 -17.47 -13.06 9.75
CA ARG A 28 -16.07 -12.63 9.68
C ARG A 28 -15.14 -13.73 9.14
N ALA A 29 -15.40 -14.99 9.49
CA ALA A 29 -14.64 -16.13 8.97
C ALA A 29 -14.89 -16.34 7.47
N VAL A 30 -16.15 -16.26 7.03
CA VAL A 30 -16.51 -16.34 5.60
C VAL A 30 -15.89 -15.18 4.82
N GLU A 31 -15.96 -13.95 5.34
CA GLU A 31 -15.31 -12.77 4.77
C GLU A 31 -13.80 -12.99 4.63
N ALA A 32 -13.13 -13.49 5.67
CA ALA A 32 -11.71 -13.78 5.62
C ALA A 32 -11.38 -14.82 4.54
N ILE A 33 -12.18 -15.87 4.39
CA ILE A 33 -11.97 -16.90 3.36
C ILE A 33 -12.17 -16.31 1.96
N LEU A 34 -13.26 -15.58 1.73
CA LEU A 34 -13.60 -15.00 0.43
C LEU A 34 -12.59 -13.91 0.01
N LEU A 35 -12.19 -13.04 0.93
CA LEU A 35 -11.34 -11.89 0.63
C LEU A 35 -9.84 -12.24 0.61
N ARG A 36 -9.38 -13.29 1.30
CA ARG A 36 -7.96 -13.68 1.35
C ARG A 36 -7.38 -13.95 -0.03
N GLY A 37 -8.13 -14.60 -0.92
CA GLY A 37 -7.69 -14.87 -2.29
C GLY A 37 -7.44 -13.59 -3.10
N GLY A 38 -8.36 -12.61 -3.00
CA GLY A 38 -8.22 -11.31 -3.66
C GLY A 38 -7.03 -10.51 -3.16
N GLN A 39 -6.79 -10.50 -1.83
CA GLN A 39 -5.66 -9.77 -1.24
C GLN A 39 -4.31 -10.37 -1.63
N GLN A 40 -4.19 -11.70 -1.67
CA GLN A 40 -2.95 -12.36 -2.10
C GLN A 40 -2.64 -12.09 -3.57
N THR A 41 -3.66 -12.10 -4.43
CA THR A 41 -3.52 -11.71 -5.85
C THR A 41 -3.14 -10.25 -6.01
N ALA A 42 -3.74 -9.34 -5.23
CA ALA A 42 -3.38 -7.92 -5.24
C ALA A 42 -1.90 -7.70 -4.86
N ARG A 43 -1.39 -8.39 -3.82
CA ARG A 43 0.04 -8.32 -3.44
C ARG A 43 0.96 -8.82 -4.54
N ARG A 44 0.60 -9.93 -5.20
CA ARG A 44 1.37 -10.48 -6.33
C ARG A 44 1.37 -9.52 -7.51
N ASN A 45 0.21 -8.96 -7.86
CA ASN A 45 0.07 -8.00 -8.95
C ASN A 45 0.87 -6.73 -8.68
N ALA A 46 0.79 -6.20 -7.46
CA ALA A 46 1.56 -5.02 -7.04
C ALA A 46 3.07 -5.28 -7.16
N TRP A 47 3.54 -6.43 -6.70
CA TRP A 47 4.95 -6.79 -6.83
C TRP A 47 5.38 -6.97 -8.29
N ALA A 48 4.57 -7.64 -9.12
CA ALA A 48 4.84 -7.81 -10.54
C ALA A 48 4.95 -6.46 -11.26
N ALA A 49 4.04 -5.52 -10.97
CA ALA A 49 4.08 -4.16 -11.51
C ALA A 49 5.37 -3.42 -11.13
N VAL A 50 5.83 -3.55 -9.88
CA VAL A 50 7.09 -2.94 -9.42
C VAL A 50 8.30 -3.55 -10.12
N CYS A 51 8.36 -4.87 -10.27
CA CYS A 51 9.45 -5.53 -10.99
C CYS A 51 9.49 -5.10 -12.46
N GLU A 52 8.33 -5.02 -13.09
CA GLU A 52 8.20 -4.58 -14.47
C GLU A 52 8.59 -3.10 -14.65
N ASP A 53 8.19 -2.20 -13.74
CA ASP A 53 8.60 -0.80 -13.80
C ASP A 53 10.12 -0.63 -13.65
N ARG A 54 10.75 -1.41 -12.76
CA ARG A 54 12.21 -1.45 -12.63
C ARG A 54 12.88 -1.92 -13.93
N ARG A 55 12.32 -2.92 -14.59
CA ARG A 55 12.80 -3.38 -15.89
C ARG A 55 12.68 -2.28 -16.94
N ARG A 56 11.50 -1.66 -17.08
CA ARG A 56 11.29 -0.54 -18.01
C ARG A 56 12.22 0.65 -17.72
N ALA A 57 12.51 0.93 -16.45
CA ALA A 57 13.44 1.98 -16.07
C ALA A 57 14.88 1.67 -16.50
N ARG A 58 15.30 0.39 -16.38
CA ARG A 58 16.59 -0.07 -16.89
C ARG A 58 16.63 0.01 -18.42
N ASP A 59 15.62 -0.52 -19.11
CA ASP A 59 15.53 -0.52 -20.57
C ASP A 59 15.62 0.91 -21.12
N ARG A 60 14.94 1.88 -20.48
CA ARG A 60 15.04 3.31 -20.82
C ARG A 60 16.46 3.87 -20.67
N ARG A 61 17.17 3.50 -19.60
CA ARG A 61 18.55 3.93 -19.38
C ARG A 61 19.49 3.31 -20.41
N GLU A 62 19.34 2.03 -20.69
CA GLU A 62 20.16 1.32 -21.68
C GLU A 62 19.94 1.89 -23.09
N ALA A 63 18.68 2.16 -23.46
CA ALA A 63 18.36 2.85 -24.71
C ALA A 63 19.00 4.24 -24.78
N GLN A 64 18.95 5.03 -23.70
CA GLN A 64 19.61 6.35 -23.67
C GLN A 64 21.12 6.23 -23.84
N THR A 65 21.77 5.30 -23.14
CA THR A 65 23.21 5.04 -23.31
C THR A 65 23.57 4.70 -24.76
N VAL A 66 22.75 3.88 -25.44
CA VAL A 66 22.96 3.56 -26.85
C VAL A 66 22.83 4.80 -27.73
N LEU A 67 21.80 5.63 -27.51
CA LEU A 67 21.62 6.89 -28.26
C LEU A 67 22.78 7.87 -28.03
N ASP A 68 23.25 8.01 -26.79
CA ASP A 68 24.37 8.89 -26.45
C ASP A 68 25.69 8.41 -27.05
N SER A 69 25.86 7.09 -27.21
CA SER A 69 27.03 6.47 -27.85
C SER A 69 26.96 6.45 -29.38
N ALA A 70 25.77 6.65 -29.97
CA ALA A 70 25.59 6.63 -31.40
C ALA A 70 26.09 7.94 -32.02
N PRO A 71 26.80 7.89 -33.16
CA PRO A 71 27.18 9.10 -33.86
C PRO A 71 25.93 9.89 -34.28
N PRO A 72 25.95 11.24 -34.22
CA PRO A 72 24.78 12.05 -34.55
C PRO A 72 24.35 11.76 -35.99
N PHE A 73 23.09 11.37 -36.16
CA PHE A 73 22.52 11.18 -37.48
C PHE A 73 22.29 12.56 -38.11
N ILE A 74 23.16 12.95 -39.04
CA ILE A 74 22.96 14.19 -39.82
C ILE A 74 22.02 13.83 -40.98
N LYS A 75 20.79 14.36 -40.97
CA LYS A 75 19.94 14.37 -42.17
C LYS A 75 20.51 15.41 -43.14
N ARG A 76 20.94 14.95 -44.32
CA ARG A 76 21.26 15.80 -45.47
C ARG A 76 19.99 16.43 -46.04
#